data_AF-A0A7D5BYD3-F1
#
_entry.id   AF-A0A7D5BYD3-F1
#
_cell.length_a   1.000
_cell.length_b   1.000
_cell.length_c   1.000
_cell.angle_alpha   90.00
_cell.angle_beta   90.00
_cell.angle_gamma   90.00
#
_symmetry.space_group_name_H-M   'P 1'
#
loop_
_entity.id
_entity.type
_entity.pdbx_description
1 polymer ?
#
loop_
_entity_poly.entity_id
_entity_poly.type
_entity_poly.pdbx_seq_one_letter_code
_entity_poly.pdbx_strand_id
1 'polypeptide(L)'
;MSDDDATAADGSPSNDGESAAGETPDEGEFAAKLARARDLLDSDDIEALQVGIIRDGEVDTTFAQRAEDEPEGEGLRAIALLAAHVRLVSNVAGVEPSTVAGDAATLAGQVERIPASSDDLPEE
;
A
#
# COMPACT_ATOMS: atom_id res chain seq x y z
N MET A 1 -38.03 57.83 13.55
CA MET A 1 -36.93 56.88 13.81
C MET A 1 -37.58 55.51 13.73
N SER A 2 -37.00 54.65 12.89
CA SER A 2 -37.65 53.53 12.21
C SER A 2 -38.11 52.38 13.09
N ASP A 3 -39.14 51.71 12.57
CA ASP A 3 -39.85 50.54 13.06
C ASP A 3 -39.01 49.26 13.14
N ASP A 4 -39.50 48.39 14.01
CA ASP A 4 -39.11 47.01 14.32
C ASP A 4 -39.82 46.01 13.39
N ASP A 5 -39.37 44.76 13.47
CA ASP A 5 -40.05 43.50 13.10
C ASP A 5 -39.72 42.83 11.75
N ALA A 6 -39.90 41.51 11.76
CA ALA A 6 -38.94 40.53 11.29
C ALA A 6 -39.50 39.58 10.22
N THR A 7 -38.60 38.71 9.76
CA THR A 7 -38.81 37.41 9.09
C THR A 7 -39.24 37.39 7.62
N ALA A 8 -38.41 36.75 6.78
CA ALA A 8 -38.81 35.56 6.03
C ALA A 8 -37.58 34.92 5.37
N ALA A 9 -37.48 33.61 5.54
CA ALA A 9 -36.54 32.74 4.86
C ALA A 9 -36.74 32.78 3.35
N ASP A 10 -35.64 32.79 2.59
CA ASP A 10 -35.61 32.19 1.26
C ASP A 10 -34.52 31.13 1.24
N GLY A 11 -34.96 29.89 1.41
CA GLY A 11 -34.15 28.75 1.07
C GLY A 11 -34.38 28.42 -0.39
N SER A 12 -33.30 28.13 -1.12
CA SER A 12 -33.28 26.89 -1.88
C SER A 12 -31.87 26.45 -2.23
N PRO A 13 -31.69 25.13 -2.39
CA PRO A 13 -30.43 24.43 -2.22
C PRO A 13 -29.88 23.99 -3.59
N SER A 14 -29.05 22.94 -3.57
CA SER A 14 -28.55 22.15 -4.70
C SER A 14 -27.18 22.62 -5.19
N ASN A 15 -26.13 21.94 -4.74
CA ASN A 15 -25.65 20.62 -5.19
C ASN A 15 -24.54 20.88 -6.18
N ASP A 16 -23.33 20.85 -5.66
CA ASP A 16 -22.18 20.19 -6.26
C ASP A 16 -21.33 19.82 -5.01
N GLY A 17 -21.73 18.83 -4.20
CA GLY A 17 -21.97 17.51 -4.77
C GLY A 17 -20.78 17.10 -5.62
N GLU A 18 -19.56 17.59 -5.31
CA GLU A 18 -18.30 17.01 -5.72
C GLU A 18 -18.30 15.63 -5.09
N SER A 19 -19.03 14.78 -5.80
CA SER A 19 -19.00 13.37 -5.68
C SER A 19 -17.53 13.09 -5.70
N ALA A 20 -17.01 12.63 -4.56
CA ALA A 20 -15.91 11.70 -4.55
C ALA A 20 -16.38 10.50 -5.39
N ALA A 21 -16.44 10.71 -6.71
CA ALA A 21 -16.46 9.70 -7.72
C ALA A 21 -15.22 8.92 -7.36
N GLY A 22 -15.43 7.75 -6.76
CA GLY A 22 -14.34 6.89 -6.32
C GLY A 22 -13.31 6.90 -7.43
N GLU A 23 -12.13 7.40 -7.10
CA GLU A 23 -11.02 7.53 -8.03
C GLU A 23 -10.89 6.18 -8.72
N THR A 24 -11.36 6.11 -9.96
CA THR A 24 -10.90 5.07 -10.87
C THR A 24 -9.39 5.27 -10.88
N PRO A 25 -8.60 4.27 -10.48
CA PRO A 25 -7.15 4.43 -10.42
C PRO A 25 -6.71 4.98 -11.77
N ASP A 26 -6.10 6.17 -11.75
CA ASP A 26 -5.71 6.85 -12.96
C ASP A 26 -4.70 5.94 -13.67
N GLU A 27 -5.12 5.35 -14.79
CA GLU A 27 -4.30 4.41 -15.55
C GLU A 27 -2.98 5.08 -16.01
N GLY A 28 -3.00 6.40 -16.18
CA GLY A 28 -1.83 7.23 -16.44
C GLY A 28 -0.89 7.33 -15.24
N GLU A 29 -1.41 7.51 -14.03
CA GLU A 29 -0.61 7.53 -12.79
C GLU A 29 0.07 6.17 -12.56
N PHE A 30 -0.67 5.06 -12.74
CA PHE A 30 -0.10 3.72 -12.65
C PHE A 30 1.01 3.52 -13.69
N ALA A 31 0.76 3.87 -14.96
CA ALA A 31 1.75 3.75 -16.02
C ALA A 31 2.99 4.61 -15.76
N ALA A 32 2.84 5.83 -15.24
CA ALA A 32 3.93 6.73 -14.89
C ALA A 32 4.78 6.19 -13.73
N LYS A 33 4.14 5.66 -12.68
CA LYS A 33 4.84 5.03 -11.56
C LYS A 33 5.60 3.78 -12.00
N LEU A 34 5.01 2.96 -12.88
CA LEU A 34 5.67 1.79 -13.45
C LEU A 34 6.88 2.16 -14.33
N ALA A 35 6.74 3.19 -15.17
CA ALA A 35 7.85 3.69 -15.98
C ALA A 35 9.00 4.18 -15.08
N ARG A 36 8.70 4.99 -14.07
CA ARG A 36 9.68 5.47 -13.09
C ARG A 36 10.37 4.30 -12.37
N ALA A 37 9.62 3.28 -11.97
CA ALA A 37 10.20 2.10 -11.32
C ALA A 37 11.19 1.37 -12.24
N ARG A 38 10.86 1.23 -13.53
CA ARG A 38 11.78 0.64 -14.53
C ARG A 38 13.04 1.48 -14.72
N ASP A 39 12.92 2.81 -14.78
CA ASP A 39 14.07 3.71 -14.89
C ASP A 39 14.99 3.60 -13.67
N LEU A 40 14.43 3.44 -12.47
CA LEU A 40 15.21 3.21 -11.26
C LEU A 40 15.96 1.87 -11.30
N LEU A 41 15.36 0.83 -11.90
CA LEU A 41 15.96 -0.50 -12.03
C LEU A 41 17.07 -0.56 -13.08
N ASP A 42 17.11 0.38 -14.03
CA ASP A 42 18.15 0.46 -15.07
C ASP A 42 19.48 1.03 -14.53
N SER A 43 19.53 1.44 -13.26
CA SER A 43 20.74 1.95 -12.63
C SER A 43 21.68 0.83 -12.17
N ASP A 44 22.98 0.95 -12.48
CA ASP A 44 24.01 -0.03 -12.11
C ASP A 44 24.36 -0.02 -10.60
N ASP A 45 24.02 1.08 -9.91
CA ASP A 45 24.37 1.36 -8.51
C ASP A 45 23.40 0.76 -7.48
N ILE A 46 22.47 -0.11 -7.90
CA ILE A 46 21.50 -0.73 -6.99
C ILE A 46 22.18 -1.85 -6.19
N GLU A 47 22.20 -1.68 -4.87
CA GLU A 47 22.78 -2.66 -3.95
C GLU A 47 21.76 -3.72 -3.47
N ALA A 48 20.48 -3.34 -3.38
CA ALA A 48 19.40 -4.22 -2.93
C ALA A 48 18.04 -3.80 -3.48
N LEU A 49 17.16 -4.78 -3.67
CA LEU A 49 15.81 -4.59 -4.19
C LEU A 49 14.83 -5.58 -3.54
N GLN A 50 13.64 -5.07 -3.19
CA GLN A 50 12.47 -5.87 -2.84
C GLN A 50 11.31 -5.47 -3.77
N VAL A 51 10.72 -6.44 -4.47
CA VAL A 51 9.56 -6.22 -5.36
C VAL A 51 8.42 -7.13 -4.93
N GLY A 52 7.21 -6.58 -4.86
CA GLY A 52 5.95 -7.31 -4.76
C GLY A 52 5.10 -7.05 -6.00
N ILE A 53 4.55 -8.11 -6.60
CA ILE A 53 3.68 -8.07 -7.78
C ILE A 53 2.34 -8.65 -7.37
N ILE A 54 1.26 -7.91 -7.60
CA ILE A 54 -0.10 -8.38 -7.38
C ILE A 54 -0.71 -8.68 -8.75
N ARG A 55 -1.16 -9.92 -8.95
CA ARG A 55 -1.81 -10.37 -10.18
C ARG A 55 -2.93 -11.33 -9.85
N ASP A 56 -4.13 -11.07 -10.37
CA ASP A 56 -5.29 -11.97 -10.19
C ASP A 56 -5.59 -12.33 -8.71
N GLY A 57 -5.24 -11.43 -7.79
CA GLY A 57 -5.39 -11.63 -6.34
C GLY A 57 -4.25 -12.42 -5.68
N GLU A 58 -3.28 -12.92 -6.44
CA GLU A 58 -2.04 -13.52 -5.94
C GLU A 58 -0.95 -12.46 -5.75
N VAL A 59 -0.06 -12.69 -4.79
CA VAL A 59 1.06 -11.81 -4.47
C VAL A 59 2.38 -12.57 -4.63
N ASP A 60 3.14 -12.24 -5.67
CA ASP A 60 4.51 -12.71 -5.86
C ASP A 60 5.49 -11.72 -5.22
N THR A 61 6.46 -12.20 -4.46
CA THR A 61 7.52 -11.35 -3.90
C THR A 61 8.89 -11.89 -4.24
N THR A 62 9.84 -10.99 -4.49
CA THR A 62 11.25 -11.33 -4.69
C THR A 62 12.14 -10.34 -3.96
N PHE A 63 13.24 -10.85 -3.42
CA PHE A 63 14.28 -10.07 -2.76
C PHE A 63 15.64 -10.47 -3.35
N ALA A 64 16.41 -9.47 -3.75
CA ALA A 64 17.75 -9.65 -4.27
C ALA A 64 18.68 -8.57 -3.71
N GLN A 65 19.91 -8.96 -3.40
CA GLN A 65 20.95 -8.06 -2.92
C GLN A 65 22.31 -8.50 -3.44
N ARG A 66 23.20 -7.53 -3.69
CA ARG A 66 24.58 -7.80 -4.08
C ARG A 66 25.41 -8.03 -2.81
N ALA A 67 26.01 -9.22 -2.71
CA ALA A 67 26.81 -9.63 -1.56
C ALA A 67 28.24 -9.07 -1.67
N GLU A 68 28.43 -7.79 -1.37
CA GLU A 68 29.76 -7.20 -1.20
C GLU A 68 30.13 -6.93 0.27
N ASP A 69 29.17 -7.06 1.20
CA ASP A 69 29.38 -6.81 2.63
C ASP A 69 29.06 -8.03 3.51
N GLU A 70 29.65 -8.02 4.71
CA GLU A 70 29.51 -9.01 5.79
C GLU A 70 28.04 -9.40 6.09
N PRO A 71 27.78 -10.66 6.49
CA PRO A 71 26.43 -11.19 6.73
C PRO A 71 25.62 -10.39 7.76
N GLU A 72 26.26 -9.66 8.68
CA GLU A 72 25.56 -8.74 9.59
C GLU A 72 24.90 -7.55 8.87
N GLY A 73 25.42 -7.11 7.71
CA GLY A 73 24.88 -6.00 6.92
C GLY A 73 23.63 -6.36 6.12
N GLU A 74 23.50 -7.63 5.70
CA GLU A 74 22.35 -8.17 4.97
C GLU A 74 21.04 -8.03 5.79
N GLY A 75 21.07 -8.46 7.05
CA GLY A 75 19.91 -8.38 7.93
C GLY A 75 19.45 -6.94 8.17
N LEU A 76 20.39 -6.02 8.41
CA LEU A 76 20.07 -4.61 8.64
C LEU A 76 19.50 -3.93 7.39
N ARG A 77 20.00 -4.26 6.19
CA ARG A 77 19.46 -3.76 4.92
C ARG A 77 18.05 -4.26 4.67
N ALA A 78 17.80 -5.55 4.89
CA ALA A 78 16.46 -6.12 4.78
C ALA A 78 15.48 -5.44 5.75
N ILE A 79 15.89 -5.21 7.01
CA ILE A 79 15.07 -4.50 8.00
C ILE A 79 14.85 -3.03 7.61
N ALA A 80 15.85 -2.35 7.06
CA ALA A 80 15.70 -0.98 6.58
C ALA A 80 14.70 -0.88 5.42
N LEU A 81 14.74 -1.82 4.47
CA LEU A 81 13.78 -1.92 3.37
C LEU A 81 12.36 -2.20 3.89
N LEU A 82 12.22 -3.14 4.82
CA LEU A 82 10.95 -3.41 5.48
C LEU A 82 10.40 -2.17 6.19
N ALA A 83 11.23 -1.44 6.94
CA ALA A 83 10.83 -0.21 7.61
C ALA A 83 10.36 0.88 6.63
N ALA A 84 11.05 1.02 5.49
CA ALA A 84 10.63 1.91 4.42
C ALA A 84 9.27 1.50 3.84
N HIS A 85 9.06 0.19 3.64
CA HIS A 85 7.80 -0.36 3.15
C HIS A 85 6.64 -0.14 4.13
N VAL A 86 6.84 -0.43 5.41
CA VAL A 86 5.84 -0.18 6.47
C VAL A 86 5.44 1.29 6.49
N ARG A 87 6.39 2.22 6.39
CA ARG A 87 6.10 3.65 6.35
C ARG A 87 5.28 4.05 5.12
N LEU A 88 5.61 3.50 3.95
CA LEU A 88 4.84 3.73 2.73
C LEU A 88 3.38 3.26 2.89
N VAL A 89 3.18 2.03 3.34
CA VAL A 89 1.85 1.44 3.55
C VAL A 89 1.07 2.23 4.60
N SER A 90 1.72 2.66 5.68
CA SER A 90 1.11 3.49 6.72
C SER A 90 0.53 4.78 6.15
N ASN A 91 1.28 5.46 5.28
CA ASN A 91 0.82 6.69 4.64
C ASN A 91 -0.39 6.45 3.73
N VAL A 92 -0.43 5.31 3.03
CA VAL A 92 -1.55 4.93 2.15
C VAL A 92 -2.79 4.53 2.96
N ALA A 93 -2.60 3.76 4.03
CA ALA A 93 -3.68 3.25 4.87
C ALA A 93 -4.19 4.28 5.90
N GLY A 94 -3.45 5.37 6.13
CA GLY A 94 -3.82 6.39 7.11
C GLY A 94 -3.73 5.91 8.56
N VAL A 95 -2.86 4.94 8.85
CA VAL A 95 -2.66 4.36 10.19
C VAL A 95 -1.21 4.49 10.64
N GLU A 96 -0.94 4.24 11.93
CA GLU A 96 0.42 4.30 12.46
C GLU A 96 1.29 3.13 11.96
N PRO A 97 2.61 3.35 11.76
CA PRO A 97 3.57 2.31 11.37
C PRO A 97 3.56 1.05 12.25
N SER A 98 3.36 1.21 13.56
CA SER A 98 3.26 0.08 14.49
C SER A 98 2.04 -0.79 14.24
N THR A 99 0.92 -0.20 13.81
CA THR A 99 -0.31 -0.93 13.47
C THR A 99 -0.08 -1.78 12.22
N VAL A 100 0.45 -1.18 11.14
CA VAL A 100 0.80 -1.92 9.91
C VAL A 100 1.75 -3.07 10.21
N ALA A 101 2.79 -2.83 11.01
CA ALA A 101 3.75 -3.87 11.38
C ALA A 101 3.10 -5.02 12.18
N GLY A 102 2.21 -4.70 13.12
CA GLY A 102 1.48 -5.70 13.92
C GLY A 102 0.50 -6.54 13.09
N ASP A 103 -0.25 -5.89 12.19
CA ASP A 103 -1.19 -6.57 11.30
C ASP A 103 -0.44 -7.47 10.31
N ALA A 104 0.64 -6.98 9.71
CA ALA A 104 1.49 -7.77 8.82
C ALA A 104 2.10 -8.99 9.53
N ALA A 105 2.57 -8.83 10.77
CA ALA A 105 3.07 -9.94 11.58
C ALA A 105 1.97 -10.97 11.88
N THR A 106 0.75 -10.52 12.16
CA THR A 106 -0.41 -11.40 12.40
C THR A 106 -0.77 -12.20 11.15
N LEU A 107 -0.82 -11.55 9.97
CA LEU A 107 -1.07 -12.21 8.69
C LEU A 107 0.04 -13.21 8.33
N ALA A 108 1.30 -12.84 8.51
CA ALA A 108 2.43 -13.74 8.28
C ALA A 108 2.35 -15.02 9.13
N GLY A 109 1.92 -14.90 10.39
CA GLY A 109 1.70 -16.06 11.27
C GLY A 109 0.49 -16.93 10.92
N GLN A 110 -0.46 -16.41 10.12
CA GLN A 110 -1.61 -17.19 9.62
C GLN A 110 -1.26 -17.97 8.35
N VAL A 111 -0.38 -17.42 7.51
CA VAL A 111 0.12 -18.06 6.27
C VAL A 111 0.98 -19.30 6.55
N GLU A 112 1.61 -19.41 7.73
CA GLU A 112 2.28 -20.65 8.18
C GLU A 112 1.33 -21.85 8.34
N ARG A 113 0.01 -21.64 8.20
CA ARG A 113 -1.01 -22.69 8.21
C ARG A 113 -1.78 -22.75 6.89
N ILE A 114 -1.09 -22.72 5.75
CA ILE A 114 -1.69 -23.10 4.46
C ILE A 114 -1.55 -24.63 4.29
N PRO A 115 -2.64 -25.41 4.27
CA PRO A 115 -2.59 -26.80 3.82
C PRO A 115 -2.11 -26.82 2.37
N ALA A 116 -1.10 -27.64 2.09
CA ALA A 116 -0.39 -27.66 0.80
C ALA A 116 -1.22 -28.17 -0.39
N SER A 117 -2.53 -28.41 -0.24
CA SER A 117 -3.40 -28.91 -1.32
C SER A 117 -4.88 -28.67 -1.00
N SER A 118 -5.66 -28.36 -2.04
CA SER A 118 -7.13 -28.43 -2.00
C SER A 118 -7.66 -29.88 -1.83
N ASP A 119 -6.77 -30.88 -1.85
CA ASP A 119 -7.02 -32.31 -1.63
C ASP A 119 -7.09 -32.68 -0.12
N ASP A 120 -6.73 -31.76 0.78
CA ASP A 120 -6.76 -31.96 2.25
C ASP A 120 -8.08 -31.48 2.89
N LEU A 121 -9.08 -31.15 2.07
CA LEU A 121 -10.44 -30.91 2.54
C LEU A 121 -11.10 -32.28 2.78
N PRO A 122 -11.61 -32.58 3.99
CA PRO A 122 -12.39 -33.79 4.20
C PRO A 122 -13.65 -33.70 3.33
N GLU A 123 -13.85 -34.69 2.46
CA GLU A 123 -15.14 -34.92 1.81
C GLU A 123 -16.17 -35.24 2.89
N GLU A 124 -17.38 -34.68 2.74
CA GLU A 124 -18.51 -34.79 3.69
C GLU A 124 -18.88 -36.23 4.09
#